data_AF-A0A3D0XRR1-F1
#
_entry.id   AF-A0A3D0XRR1-F1
#
_cell.length_a   1.000
_cell.length_b   1.000
_cell.length_c   1.000
_cell.angle_alpha   90.00
_cell.angle_beta   90.00
_cell.angle_gamma   90.00
#
_symmetry.space_group_name_H-M   'P 1'
#
loop_
_entity.id
_entity.type
_entity.pdbx_description
1 polymer ?
#
loop_
_entity_poly.entity_id
_entity_poly.type
_entity_poly.pdbx_seq_one_letter_code
_entity_poly.pdbx_strand_id
1 'polypeptide(L)'
;MALGGGTFTAQDKVLPGAYINFVSAAQASTMLSDRGIVAMPLQLDWGPDGEVFSVTADDFSRHAKSIFGYDYNAVELLPIREIFHHATKLLAFKLGVAAKAQNTFATAKYGGTRGNDIQIMIQVNVDDTTKFDVSTILAGVAVEKQTAVENAAALQDNDFVIWK
;
A
#
# COMPACT_ATOMS: atom_id res chain seq x y z
N MET A 1 47.50 8.59 36.05
CA MET A 1 46.79 8.70 34.75
C MET A 1 45.37 8.17 34.97
N ALA A 2 44.43 9.05 35.35
CA ALA A 2 43.07 8.64 35.66
C ALA A 2 42.27 8.53 34.35
N LEU A 3 41.76 7.34 34.07
CA LEU A 3 40.94 7.01 32.90
C LEU A 3 39.65 7.85 32.94
N GLY A 4 39.45 8.71 31.94
CA GLY A 4 38.35 9.69 31.85
C GLY A 4 37.00 9.08 31.46
N GLY A 5 36.61 7.96 32.08
CA GLY A 5 35.30 7.35 31.89
C GLY A 5 34.44 7.54 33.15
N GLY A 6 33.22 8.09 32.98
CA GLY A 6 32.26 8.29 34.06
C GLY A 6 30.96 8.91 33.57
N THR A 7 29.92 8.87 34.42
CA THR A 7 28.64 9.56 34.18
C THR A 7 28.73 10.99 34.71
N PHE A 8 28.86 11.97 33.82
CA PHE A 8 28.99 13.39 34.17
C PHE A 8 27.69 14.14 33.87
N THR A 9 27.15 14.86 34.85
CA THR A 9 25.93 15.67 34.72
C THR A 9 26.20 17.17 34.47
N ALA A 10 27.39 17.67 34.80
CA ALA A 10 27.86 19.02 34.47
C ALA A 10 29.39 19.03 34.23
N GLN A 11 29.87 19.91 33.34
CA GLN A 11 31.29 20.06 32.96
C GLN A 11 31.93 21.26 33.66
N ASP A 12 32.60 21.04 34.79
CA ASP A 12 33.24 22.11 35.58
C ASP A 12 34.77 21.94 35.72
N LYS A 13 35.50 21.62 34.64
CA LYS A 13 36.98 21.72 34.65
C LYS A 13 37.52 22.76 33.67
N VAL A 14 38.49 23.52 34.20
CA VAL A 14 39.28 24.56 33.52
C VAL A 14 40.51 24.00 32.79
N LEU A 15 40.87 22.72 33.00
CA LEU A 15 42.02 22.08 32.34
C LEU A 15 41.57 21.34 31.06
N PRO A 16 42.32 21.46 29.94
CA PRO A 16 41.95 20.80 28.68
C PRO A 16 42.01 19.28 28.84
N GLY A 17 40.84 18.63 28.73
CA GLY A 17 40.66 17.19 28.78
C GLY A 17 39.34 16.80 28.12
N ALA A 18 39.21 15.54 27.68
CA ALA A 18 37.99 15.06 27.03
C ALA A 18 37.03 14.43 28.06
N TYR A 19 35.79 14.91 28.07
CA TYR A 19 34.68 14.26 28.76
C TYR A 19 33.98 13.30 27.79
N ILE A 20 34.11 11.99 28.00
CA ILE A 20 33.43 10.98 27.19
C ILE A 20 32.30 10.39 28.04
N ASN A 21 31.06 10.74 27.70
CA ASN A 21 29.88 10.16 28.33
C ASN A 21 29.32 9.05 27.44
N PHE A 22 29.25 7.83 27.95
CA PHE A 22 28.57 6.72 27.29
C PHE A 22 27.10 6.74 27.70
N VAL A 23 26.30 7.52 26.98
CA VAL A 23 24.85 7.43 27.11
C VAL A 23 24.41 6.27 26.22
N SER A 24 24.08 5.13 26.82
CA SER A 24 23.33 4.09 26.12
C SER A 24 22.11 4.76 25.50
N ALA A 25 21.97 4.72 24.16
CA ALA A 25 20.76 5.17 23.50
C ALA A 25 19.60 4.53 24.27
N ALA A 26 18.66 5.35 24.77
CA ALA A 26 17.52 4.85 25.52
C ALA A 26 16.90 3.74 24.69
N GLN A 27 17.09 2.48 25.10
CA GLN A 27 16.34 1.39 24.50
C GLN A 27 14.90 1.75 24.80
N ALA A 28 14.11 1.87 23.74
CA ALA A 28 12.67 1.96 23.84
C ALA A 28 12.26 0.94 24.91
N SER A 29 11.75 1.47 26.01
CA SER A 29 11.33 0.66 27.15
C SER A 29 10.40 -0.43 26.65
N THR A 30 10.31 -1.53 27.38
CA THR A 30 9.32 -2.59 27.19
C THR A 30 7.89 -2.04 27.41
N MET A 31 7.46 -1.09 26.58
CA MET A 31 6.08 -0.72 26.39
C MET A 31 5.48 -1.84 25.56
N LEU A 32 4.78 -2.76 26.24
CA LEU A 32 3.67 -3.55 25.72
C LEU A 32 3.61 -3.72 24.19
N SER A 33 4.62 -4.38 23.63
CA SER A 33 4.66 -5.10 22.35
C SER A 33 3.75 -4.60 21.21
N ASP A 34 4.26 -3.71 20.36
CA ASP A 34 3.92 -3.78 18.93
C ASP A 34 4.63 -5.01 18.32
N ARG A 35 4.11 -6.20 18.64
CA ARG A 35 4.50 -7.47 18.02
C ARG A 35 3.52 -7.80 16.89
N GLY A 36 3.95 -8.66 15.97
CA GLY A 36 3.13 -9.07 14.82
C GLY A 36 3.38 -8.26 13.56
N ILE A 37 4.49 -7.53 13.47
CA ILE A 37 4.97 -6.95 12.21
C ILE A 37 5.75 -8.03 11.46
N VAL A 38 5.27 -8.41 10.27
CA VAL A 38 5.91 -9.39 9.38
C VAL A 38 6.31 -8.68 8.09
N ALA A 39 7.50 -8.94 7.58
CA ALA A 39 7.90 -8.52 6.24
C ALA A 39 8.02 -9.76 5.36
N MET A 40 7.31 -9.79 4.22
CA MET A 40 7.35 -10.93 3.31
C MET A 40 7.34 -10.47 1.85
N PRO A 41 8.27 -11.00 1.03
CA PRO A 41 8.19 -10.86 -0.41
C PRO A 41 7.11 -11.82 -0.94
N LEU A 42 6.17 -11.30 -1.72
CA LEU A 42 5.03 -12.05 -2.24
C LEU A 42 4.96 -11.89 -3.76
N GLN A 43 4.67 -12.99 -4.46
CA GLN A 43 4.29 -12.92 -5.86
C GLN A 43 2.81 -12.51 -5.91
N LEU A 44 2.54 -11.29 -6.38
CA LEU A 44 1.19 -10.73 -6.45
C LEU A 44 0.85 -10.38 -7.90
N ASP A 45 -0.40 -10.59 -8.27
CA ASP A 45 -0.94 -10.20 -9.57
C ASP A 45 -1.40 -8.74 -9.63
N TRP A 46 -1.40 -8.04 -8.50
CA TRP A 46 -1.83 -6.66 -8.36
C TRP A 46 -1.15 -5.99 -7.15
N GLY A 47 -0.96 -4.68 -7.21
CA GLY A 47 -0.29 -3.88 -6.17
C GLY A 47 0.98 -3.19 -6.67
N PRO A 48 1.56 -2.28 -5.86
CA PRO A 48 2.68 -1.44 -6.26
C PRO A 48 3.93 -2.27 -6.59
N ASP A 49 4.59 -1.90 -7.69
CA ASP A 49 5.80 -2.56 -8.18
C ASP A 49 7.04 -1.89 -7.58
N GLY A 50 7.98 -2.70 -7.07
CA GLY A 50 9.29 -2.20 -6.60
C GLY A 50 9.28 -1.42 -5.28
N GLU A 51 8.15 -1.35 -4.59
CA GLU A 51 8.01 -0.64 -3.32
C GLU A 51 7.50 -1.56 -2.21
N VAL A 52 7.94 -1.30 -0.97
CA VAL A 52 7.41 -1.96 0.22
C VAL A 52 6.19 -1.17 0.67
N PHE A 53 5.03 -1.82 0.73
CA PHE A 53 3.80 -1.22 1.23
C PHE A 53 3.34 -1.93 2.50
N SER A 54 2.81 -1.15 3.44
CA SER A 54 2.33 -1.68 4.71
C SER A 54 0.82 -1.88 4.69
N VAL A 55 0.37 -3.04 5.14
CA VAL A 55 -1.04 -3.41 5.26
C VAL A 55 -1.29 -3.87 6.69
N THR A 56 -2.29 -3.29 7.36
CA THR A 56 -2.72 -3.79 8.67
C THR A 56 -3.78 -4.89 8.52
N ALA A 57 -4.03 -5.66 9.59
CA ALA A 57 -5.10 -6.66 9.57
C ALA A 57 -6.49 -6.04 9.29
N ASP A 58 -6.75 -4.83 9.78
CA ASP A 58 -8.01 -4.10 9.50
C ASP A 58 -8.08 -3.69 8.02
N ASP A 59 -6.99 -3.14 7.47
CA ASP A 59 -6.91 -2.80 6.04
C ASP A 59 -7.10 -4.03 5.16
N PHE A 60 -6.53 -5.17 5.54
CA PHE A 60 -6.72 -6.41 4.80
C PHE A 60 -8.19 -6.87 4.83
N SER A 61 -8.87 -6.75 5.97
CA SER A 61 -10.28 -7.15 6.08
C SER A 61 -11.24 -6.27 5.29
N ARG A 62 -10.98 -4.95 5.22
CA ARG A 62 -11.88 -3.96 4.62
C ARG A 62 -11.52 -3.58 3.18
N HIS A 63 -10.22 -3.53 2.89
CA HIS A 63 -9.66 -2.95 1.68
C HIS A 63 -8.83 -3.95 0.85
N ALA A 64 -8.93 -5.26 1.12
CA ALA A 64 -8.27 -6.30 0.32
C ALA A 64 -8.48 -6.11 -1.20
N LYS A 65 -9.68 -5.72 -1.62
CA LYS A 65 -10.01 -5.53 -3.04
C LYS A 65 -9.29 -4.36 -3.68
N SER A 66 -9.15 -3.23 -2.98
CA SER A 66 -8.41 -2.07 -3.50
C SER A 66 -6.90 -2.33 -3.48
N ILE A 67 -6.39 -2.95 -2.39
CA ILE A 67 -4.95 -3.17 -2.19
C ILE A 67 -4.42 -4.29 -3.10
N PHE A 68 -5.09 -5.45 -3.12
CA PHE A 68 -4.63 -6.66 -3.81
C PHE A 68 -5.47 -7.03 -5.04
N GLY A 69 -6.53 -6.29 -5.36
CA GLY A 69 -7.38 -6.57 -6.53
C GLY A 69 -8.34 -7.76 -6.36
N TYR A 70 -8.30 -8.45 -5.21
CA TYR A 70 -9.09 -9.65 -4.93
C TYR A 70 -9.95 -9.48 -3.68
N ASP A 71 -11.07 -10.19 -3.63
CA ASP A 71 -11.89 -10.25 -2.43
C ASP A 71 -11.16 -11.04 -1.32
N TYR A 72 -11.46 -10.73 -0.06
CA TYR A 72 -10.81 -11.34 1.11
C TYR A 72 -10.82 -12.89 1.10
N ASN A 73 -11.83 -13.50 0.49
CA ASN A 73 -11.99 -14.95 0.41
C ASN A 73 -11.32 -15.60 -0.81
N ALA A 74 -10.67 -14.82 -1.67
CA ALA A 74 -10.01 -15.32 -2.87
C ALA A 74 -8.86 -16.28 -2.54
N VAL A 75 -8.62 -17.25 -3.42
CA VAL A 75 -7.61 -18.30 -3.22
C VAL A 75 -6.20 -17.69 -3.30
N GLU A 76 -6.05 -16.66 -4.13
CA GLU A 76 -4.84 -15.89 -4.36
C GLU A 76 -4.35 -15.17 -3.09
N LEU A 77 -5.27 -14.82 -2.18
CA LEU A 77 -4.95 -14.16 -0.90
C LEU A 77 -4.79 -15.13 0.27
N LEU A 78 -4.87 -16.44 0.04
CA LEU A 78 -4.68 -17.45 1.09
C LEU A 78 -3.35 -17.27 1.84
N PRO A 79 -2.18 -17.10 1.18
CA PRO A 79 -0.91 -16.90 1.89
C PRO A 79 -0.92 -15.67 2.80
N ILE A 80 -1.55 -14.58 2.36
CA ILE A 80 -1.65 -13.34 3.14
C ILE A 80 -2.58 -13.52 4.34
N ARG A 81 -3.70 -14.24 4.15
CA ARG A 81 -4.65 -14.54 5.22
C ARG A 81 -4.03 -15.38 6.33
N GLU A 82 -3.20 -16.36 5.98
CA GLU A 82 -2.46 -17.15 6.97
C GLU A 82 -1.47 -16.29 7.77
N ILE A 83 -0.82 -15.29 7.14
CA ILE A 83 0.06 -14.36 7.84
C ILE A 83 -0.72 -13.54 8.88
N PHE A 84 -1.87 -12.98 8.50
CA PHE A 84 -2.70 -12.16 9.40
C PHE A 84 -3.42 -12.98 10.49
N HIS A 85 -3.31 -14.30 10.51
CA HIS A 85 -3.80 -15.11 11.63
C HIS A 85 -3.03 -14.80 12.94
N HIS A 86 -1.76 -14.42 12.83
CA HIS A 86 -0.90 -14.07 13.97
C HIS A 86 -0.20 -12.71 13.82
N ALA A 87 -0.16 -12.14 12.62
CA ALA A 87 0.39 -10.82 12.35
C ALA A 87 -0.65 -9.71 12.52
N THR A 88 -0.22 -8.58 13.05
CA THR A 88 -1.00 -7.33 13.14
C THR A 88 -0.74 -6.42 11.95
N LYS A 89 0.47 -6.48 11.38
CA LYS A 89 0.92 -5.65 10.26
C LYS A 89 1.81 -6.45 9.30
N LEU A 90 1.54 -6.37 8.02
CA LEU A 90 2.35 -6.93 6.94
C LEU A 90 3.07 -5.81 6.18
N LEU A 91 4.37 -5.93 6.03
CA LEU A 91 5.18 -5.19 5.07
C LEU A 91 5.33 -6.07 3.83
N ALA A 92 4.45 -5.86 2.86
CA ALA A 92 4.43 -6.64 1.63
C ALA A 92 5.37 -6.01 0.60
N PHE A 93 6.11 -6.86 -0.10
CA PHE A 93 6.89 -6.47 -1.28
C PHE A 93 6.50 -7.35 -2.45
N LYS A 94 6.06 -6.74 -3.55
CA LYS A 94 5.68 -7.46 -4.75
C LYS A 94 6.93 -7.92 -5.51
N LEU A 95 7.04 -9.22 -5.72
CA LEU A 95 8.13 -9.83 -6.48
C LEU A 95 7.88 -9.72 -7.99
N GLY A 96 8.88 -9.19 -8.69
CA GLY A 96 8.86 -9.03 -10.14
C GLY A 96 8.19 -7.74 -10.61
N VAL A 97 8.43 -7.40 -11.87
CA VAL A 97 7.75 -6.29 -12.56
C VAL A 97 6.85 -6.91 -13.61
N ALA A 98 5.57 -6.60 -13.56
CA ALA A 98 4.59 -7.07 -14.53
C ALA A 98 4.10 -5.91 -15.42
N ALA A 99 3.71 -6.23 -16.65
CA ALA A 99 3.14 -5.24 -17.55
C ALA A 99 1.77 -4.76 -17.04
N LYS A 100 1.48 -3.48 -17.24
CA LYS A 100 0.16 -2.89 -16.96
C LYS A 100 -0.78 -3.20 -18.11
N ALA A 101 -1.98 -3.67 -17.80
CA ALA A 101 -3.04 -3.79 -18.80
C ALA A 101 -3.43 -2.39 -19.29
N GLN A 102 -3.69 -2.26 -20.59
CA GLN A 102 -4.02 -0.97 -21.20
C GLN A 102 -5.09 -1.12 -22.28
N ASN A 103 -5.94 -0.11 -22.38
CA ASN A 103 -6.90 0.07 -23.46
C ASN A 103 -6.70 1.46 -24.10
N THR A 104 -7.51 1.78 -25.10
CA THR A 104 -7.59 3.09 -25.75
C THR A 104 -7.94 4.19 -24.75
N PHE A 105 -8.77 3.90 -23.74
CA PHE A 105 -9.30 4.91 -22.81
C PHE A 105 -8.57 4.99 -21.46
N ALA A 106 -8.01 3.89 -20.95
CA ALA A 106 -7.36 3.87 -19.64
C ALA A 106 -6.24 2.83 -19.56
N THR A 107 -5.40 2.98 -18.54
CA THR A 107 -4.32 2.05 -18.17
C THR A 107 -4.57 1.55 -16.75
N ALA A 108 -4.36 0.27 -16.48
CA ALA A 108 -4.40 -0.26 -15.13
C ALA A 108 -3.38 0.47 -14.22
N LYS A 109 -3.76 0.75 -12.96
CA LYS A 109 -2.91 1.45 -11.99
C LYS A 109 -1.62 0.67 -11.71
N TYR A 110 -1.76 -0.64 -11.52
CA TYR A 110 -0.67 -1.57 -11.19
C TYR A 110 -0.47 -2.62 -12.28
N GLY A 111 0.75 -3.15 -12.37
CA GLY A 111 1.07 -4.25 -13.29
C GLY A 111 0.55 -5.60 -12.80
N GLY A 112 0.31 -6.53 -13.72
CA GLY A 112 -0.01 -7.93 -13.39
C GLY A 112 -1.27 -8.46 -14.08
N THR A 113 -1.55 -9.74 -13.88
CA THR A 113 -2.61 -10.46 -14.60
C THR A 113 -4.00 -9.94 -14.25
N ARG A 114 -4.17 -9.42 -13.04
CA ARG A 114 -5.44 -8.88 -12.55
C ARG A 114 -5.94 -7.66 -13.32
N GLY A 115 -5.04 -6.92 -13.97
CA GLY A 115 -5.43 -5.82 -14.85
C GLY A 115 -6.26 -6.25 -16.06
N ASN A 116 -6.17 -7.51 -16.48
CA ASN A 116 -6.94 -8.04 -17.61
C ASN A 116 -8.42 -8.29 -17.27
N ASP A 117 -8.75 -8.39 -15.98
CA ASP A 117 -10.13 -8.56 -15.51
C ASP A 117 -10.88 -7.23 -15.38
N ILE A 118 -10.20 -6.11 -15.68
CA ILE A 118 -10.80 -4.77 -15.66
C ILE A 118 -11.51 -4.53 -16.98
N GLN A 119 -12.79 -4.18 -16.89
CA GLN A 119 -13.62 -3.78 -18.02
C GLN A 119 -14.15 -2.38 -17.79
N ILE A 120 -14.13 -1.58 -18.86
CA ILE A 120 -14.65 -0.22 -18.85
C ILE A 120 -15.96 -0.23 -19.63
N MET A 121 -17.05 0.15 -18.97
CA MET A 121 -18.37 0.24 -19.58
C MET A 121 -18.76 1.71 -19.68
N ILE A 122 -18.90 2.20 -20.91
CA ILE A 122 -19.32 3.58 -21.20
C ILE A 122 -20.75 3.52 -21.74
N GLN A 123 -21.67 4.18 -21.06
CA GLN A 123 -23.08 4.27 -21.45
C GLN A 123 -23.49 5.73 -21.59
N VAL A 124 -24.43 6.03 -22.48
CA VAL A 124 -25.03 7.38 -22.54
C VAL A 124 -25.88 7.58 -21.29
N ASN A 125 -25.76 8.74 -20.66
CA ASN A 125 -26.54 9.07 -19.47
C ASN A 125 -28.03 9.19 -19.83
N VAL A 126 -28.90 8.72 -18.93
CA VAL A 126 -30.35 8.65 -19.17
C VAL A 126 -31.03 10.02 -19.03
N ASP A 127 -30.47 10.91 -18.22
CA ASP A 127 -31.02 12.25 -17.95
C ASP A 127 -30.48 13.29 -18.95
N ASP A 128 -29.25 13.11 -19.44
CA ASP A 128 -28.62 14.00 -20.43
C ASP A 128 -27.89 13.20 -21.51
N THR A 129 -28.45 13.18 -22.73
CA THR A 129 -27.89 12.43 -23.87
C THR A 129 -26.56 12.97 -24.38
N THR A 130 -26.11 14.14 -23.89
CA THR A 130 -24.80 14.71 -24.23
C THR A 130 -23.69 14.23 -23.29
N LYS A 131 -24.04 13.51 -22.22
CA LYS A 131 -23.10 13.05 -21.18
C LYS A 131 -23.03 11.53 -21.12
N PHE A 132 -21.94 11.03 -20.53
CA PHE A 132 -21.67 9.60 -20.41
C PHE A 132 -21.54 9.17 -18.95
N ASP A 133 -22.06 7.98 -18.67
CA ASP A 133 -21.83 7.23 -17.46
C ASP A 133 -20.72 6.20 -17.71
N VAL A 134 -19.58 6.38 -17.04
CA VAL A 134 -18.41 5.51 -17.17
C VAL A 134 -18.29 4.65 -15.92
N SER A 135 -18.44 3.34 -16.08
CA SER A 135 -18.32 2.36 -14.99
C SER A 135 -17.06 1.54 -15.15
N THR A 136 -16.29 1.41 -14.08
CA THR A 136 -15.16 0.48 -13.98
C THR A 136 -15.67 -0.81 -13.35
N ILE A 137 -15.50 -1.92 -14.06
CA ILE A 137 -15.95 -3.25 -13.66
C ILE A 137 -14.71 -4.11 -13.44
N LEU A 138 -14.64 -4.81 -12.30
CA LEU A 138 -13.59 -5.77 -12.00
C LEU A 138 -14.21 -7.16 -11.86
N ALA A 139 -13.82 -8.10 -12.72
CA ALA A 139 -14.35 -9.47 -12.73
C ALA A 139 -15.90 -9.55 -12.70
N GLY A 140 -16.56 -8.68 -13.48
CA GLY A 140 -18.01 -8.61 -13.60
C GLY A 140 -18.75 -7.81 -12.52
N VAL A 141 -18.04 -7.26 -11.52
CA VAL A 141 -18.64 -6.40 -10.49
C VAL A 141 -18.23 -4.94 -10.70
N ALA A 142 -19.22 -4.03 -10.76
CA ALA A 142 -18.95 -2.60 -10.83
C ALA A 142 -18.27 -2.14 -9.53
N VAL A 143 -17.02 -1.70 -9.63
CA VAL A 143 -16.23 -1.18 -8.49
C VAL A 143 -16.37 0.33 -8.36
N GLU A 144 -16.62 1.02 -9.48
CA GLU A 144 -16.83 2.46 -9.50
C GLU A 144 -17.70 2.88 -10.68
N LYS A 145 -18.44 3.98 -10.49
CA LYS A 145 -19.21 4.65 -11.53
C LYS A 145 -19.01 6.16 -11.45
N GLN A 146 -18.58 6.76 -12.54
CA GLN A 146 -18.54 8.21 -12.75
C GLN A 146 -19.69 8.60 -13.68
N THR A 147 -20.64 9.37 -13.16
CA THR A 147 -21.86 9.76 -13.89
C THR A 147 -21.73 11.13 -14.52
N ALA A 148 -22.45 11.34 -15.62
CA ALA A 148 -22.60 12.65 -16.26
C ALA A 148 -21.26 13.31 -16.67
N VAL A 149 -20.36 12.51 -17.23
CA VAL A 149 -19.05 12.96 -17.72
C VAL A 149 -19.20 13.55 -19.13
N GLU A 150 -18.72 14.78 -19.32
CA GLU A 150 -18.85 15.52 -20.59
C GLU A 150 -17.75 15.16 -21.61
N ASN A 151 -16.53 14.87 -21.14
CA ASN A 151 -15.39 14.54 -21.99
C ASN A 151 -14.39 13.65 -21.23
N ALA A 152 -13.46 13.02 -21.97
CA ALA A 152 -12.44 12.15 -21.37
C ALA A 152 -11.56 12.87 -20.32
N ALA A 153 -11.36 14.18 -20.47
CA ALA A 153 -10.58 14.99 -19.53
C ALA A 153 -11.27 15.23 -18.17
N ALA A 154 -12.59 15.05 -18.09
CA ALA A 154 -13.34 15.16 -16.85
C ALA A 154 -13.28 13.87 -16.00
N LEU A 155 -12.75 12.77 -16.55
CA LEU A 155 -12.61 11.52 -15.82
C LEU A 155 -11.53 11.65 -14.75
N GLN A 156 -11.87 11.19 -13.54
CA GLN A 156 -10.93 11.16 -12.42
C GLN A 156 -10.28 9.79 -12.33
N ASP A 157 -8.97 9.76 -12.11
CA ASP A 157 -8.24 8.53 -11.84
C ASP A 157 -8.80 7.85 -10.60
N ASN A 158 -8.74 6.52 -10.60
CA ASN A 158 -9.23 5.74 -9.48
C ASN A 158 -8.25 4.70 -8.96
N ASP A 159 -8.71 3.87 -8.04
CA ASP A 159 -7.89 2.82 -7.42
C ASP A 159 -7.47 1.71 -8.38
N PHE A 160 -8.13 1.60 -9.55
CA PHE A 160 -7.95 0.49 -10.48
C PHE A 160 -7.34 0.90 -11.83
N VAL A 161 -7.68 2.09 -12.32
CA VAL A 161 -7.34 2.62 -13.64
C VAL A 161 -6.93 4.10 -13.55
N ILE A 162 -6.01 4.44 -14.43
CA ILE A 162 -5.55 5.79 -14.73
C ILE A 162 -6.07 6.12 -16.13
N TRP A 163 -6.86 7.18 -16.24
CA TRP A 163 -7.45 7.59 -17.51
C TRP A 163 -6.41 8.29 -18.40
N LYS A 164 -6.62 8.20 -19.73
CA LYS A 164 -5.74 8.82 -20.73
C LYS A 164 -6.34 10.10 -21.30
#